data_AF-A0A4V1V0N9-F1
#
_entry.id   AF-A0A4V1V0N9-F1
#
_cell.length_a   1.000
_cell.length_b   1.000
_cell.length_c   1.000
_cell.angle_alpha   90.00
_cell.angle_beta   90.00
_cell.angle_gamma   90.00
#
_symmetry.space_group_name_H-M   'P 1'
#
loop_
_entity.id
_entity.type
_entity.pdbx_description
1 polymer ?
#
loop_
_entity_poly.entity_id
_entity_poly.type
_entity_poly.pdbx_seq_one_letter_code
_entity_poly.pdbx_strand_id
1 'polypeptide(L)'
;MNKSSFDKQLFQSYFEMVYAGIATFGKAPLAEMVGLDGADIAVFGIPWDQGATLRAGARFGPRAIREQSIWFHEVWNPNSTPLVGTGPVRERERDAIRIVDCGDVTIWPGDVMKTSASIREAVAHAANSAFTLMLGGDHYVMFPTYQGVCDAHPGKRVGIVQIDAHNDLVNNDPVYGTHWS
;
A
#
# COMPACT_ATOMS: atom_id res chain seq x y z
N MET A 1 -36.22 3.37 -27.54
CA MET A 1 -35.53 2.16 -27.06
C MET A 1 -36.01 1.87 -25.65
N ASN A 2 -36.63 0.72 -25.43
CA ASN A 2 -37.29 0.35 -24.18
C ASN A 2 -36.23 -0.04 -23.14
N LYS A 3 -36.16 0.63 -21.99
CA LYS A 3 -35.18 0.37 -20.89
C LYS A 3 -35.56 -0.88 -20.07
N SER A 4 -36.11 -1.90 -20.70
CA SER A 4 -36.74 -3.06 -20.05
C SER A 4 -36.04 -4.35 -20.47
N SER A 5 -34.98 -4.70 -19.71
CA SER A 5 -34.46 -6.06 -19.47
C SER A 5 -33.03 -6.04 -18.86
N PHE A 6 -32.74 -5.14 -17.91
CA PHE A 6 -31.44 -5.18 -17.22
C PHE A 6 -31.42 -6.36 -16.23
N ASP A 7 -30.82 -7.47 -16.66
CA ASP A 7 -30.63 -8.64 -15.82
C ASP A 7 -29.49 -8.40 -14.83
N LYS A 8 -29.86 -8.00 -13.61
CA LYS A 8 -28.93 -7.75 -12.51
C LYS A 8 -28.19 -9.01 -12.04
N GLN A 9 -28.67 -10.21 -12.37
CA GLN A 9 -28.05 -11.45 -11.92
C GLN A 9 -26.72 -11.72 -12.63
N LEU A 10 -26.54 -11.23 -13.86
CA LEU A 10 -25.30 -11.36 -14.63
C LEU A 10 -24.14 -10.49 -14.11
N PHE A 11 -24.42 -9.54 -13.20
CA PHE A 11 -23.44 -8.59 -12.66
C PHE A 11 -23.20 -8.77 -11.17
N GLN A 12 -23.52 -9.94 -10.61
CA GLN A 12 -23.27 -10.24 -9.19
C GLN A 12 -21.77 -10.48 -8.94
N SER A 13 -21.20 -9.75 -7.98
CA SER A 13 -19.77 -9.80 -7.61
C SER A 13 -19.29 -11.13 -7.02
N TYR A 14 -20.21 -12.04 -6.68
CA TYR A 14 -19.90 -13.34 -6.08
C TYR A 14 -19.07 -14.27 -6.97
N PHE A 15 -18.97 -13.99 -8.28
CA PHE A 15 -18.18 -14.77 -9.24
C PHE A 15 -17.01 -13.99 -9.85
N GLU A 16 -16.55 -12.92 -9.20
CA GLU A 16 -15.44 -12.14 -9.74
C GLU A 16 -14.11 -12.91 -9.67
N MET A 17 -13.64 -13.35 -10.84
CA MET A 17 -12.36 -14.04 -11.02
C MET A 17 -11.20 -13.17 -10.53
N VAL A 18 -10.11 -13.78 -10.09
CA VAL A 18 -8.91 -13.06 -9.59
C VAL A 18 -8.36 -12.02 -10.55
N TYR A 19 -8.40 -12.31 -11.85
CA TYR A 19 -7.91 -11.44 -12.92
C TYR A 19 -8.92 -10.36 -13.34
N ALA A 20 -10.12 -10.37 -12.76
CA ALA A 20 -11.17 -9.39 -13.00
C ALA A 20 -11.37 -8.47 -11.80
N GLY A 21 -12.03 -7.33 -12.03
CA GLY A 21 -12.29 -6.31 -11.02
C GLY A 21 -11.17 -5.29 -10.87
N ILE A 22 -11.29 -4.46 -9.83
CA ILE A 22 -10.29 -3.44 -9.51
C ILE A 22 -9.11 -4.12 -8.80
N ALA A 23 -7.90 -3.93 -9.33
CA ALA A 23 -6.68 -4.47 -8.74
C ALA A 23 -6.18 -3.60 -7.57
N THR A 24 -6.86 -3.68 -6.43
CA THR A 24 -6.32 -3.27 -5.12
C THR A 24 -5.38 -4.35 -4.58
N PHE A 25 -4.59 -4.02 -3.56
CA PHE A 25 -3.68 -4.95 -2.91
C PHE A 25 -4.44 -6.15 -2.35
N GLY A 26 -4.13 -7.34 -2.85
CA GLY A 26 -4.80 -8.59 -2.47
C GLY A 26 -6.30 -8.60 -2.76
N LYS A 27 -6.81 -7.72 -3.63
CA LYS A 27 -8.24 -7.41 -3.83
C LYS A 27 -8.95 -6.97 -2.53
N ALA A 28 -8.24 -6.32 -1.62
CA ALA A 28 -8.82 -5.71 -0.42
C ALA A 28 -9.83 -4.61 -0.78
N PRO A 29 -10.84 -4.34 0.06
CA PRO A 29 -11.74 -3.21 -0.13
C PRO A 29 -10.98 -1.90 -0.28
N LEU A 30 -11.36 -1.10 -1.29
CA LEU A 30 -10.89 0.27 -1.44
C LEU A 30 -11.48 1.12 -0.31
N ALA A 31 -10.63 1.85 0.39
CA ALA A 31 -11.00 2.79 1.44
C ALA A 31 -10.40 4.17 1.17
N GLU A 32 -10.95 5.18 1.81
CA GLU A 32 -10.28 6.48 1.90
C GLU A 32 -9.17 6.40 2.94
N MET A 33 -8.13 7.23 2.79
CA MET A 33 -7.06 7.33 3.78
C MET A 33 -7.56 7.81 5.15
N VAL A 34 -8.73 8.46 5.19
CA VAL A 34 -9.36 8.97 6.41
C VAL A 34 -10.40 7.98 6.92
N GLY A 35 -10.47 7.80 8.25
CA GLY A 35 -11.51 6.98 8.88
C GLY A 35 -11.21 5.49 8.82
N LEU A 36 -9.96 5.11 9.09
CA LEU A 36 -9.48 3.72 9.09
C LEU A 36 -9.89 2.92 10.33
N ASP A 37 -10.94 3.35 11.04
CA ASP A 37 -11.42 2.72 12.26
C ASP A 37 -11.88 1.28 12.00
N GLY A 38 -11.27 0.33 12.71
CA GLY A 38 -11.58 -1.09 12.59
C GLY A 38 -10.93 -1.79 11.38
N ALA A 39 -9.98 -1.14 10.69
CA ALA A 39 -8.99 -1.84 9.87
C ALA A 39 -7.85 -2.35 10.76
N ASP A 40 -7.39 -3.58 10.51
CA ASP A 40 -6.19 -4.12 11.17
C ASP A 40 -4.93 -3.72 10.39
N ILE A 41 -5.03 -3.66 9.06
CA ILE A 41 -3.94 -3.29 8.15
C ILE A 41 -4.46 -2.27 7.13
N ALA A 42 -3.81 -1.11 7.06
CA ALA A 42 -4.00 -0.11 6.02
C ALA A 42 -2.84 -0.17 5.01
N VAL A 43 -3.17 -0.43 3.75
CA VAL A 43 -2.20 -0.51 2.65
C VAL A 43 -2.29 0.74 1.79
N PHE A 44 -1.17 1.34 1.40
CA PHE A 44 -1.16 2.39 0.38
C PHE A 44 0.17 2.45 -0.38
N GLY A 45 0.14 3.02 -1.58
CA GLY A 45 1.32 3.20 -2.41
C GLY A 45 1.97 4.57 -2.28
N ILE A 46 3.29 4.63 -2.51
CA ILE A 46 4.09 5.84 -2.61
C ILE A 46 4.80 5.86 -3.97
N PRO A 47 4.12 6.28 -5.06
CA PRO A 47 4.65 6.20 -6.42
C PRO A 47 5.68 7.32 -6.71
N TRP A 48 6.86 7.25 -6.08
CA TRP A 48 7.91 8.26 -6.15
C TRP A 48 9.28 7.66 -6.48
N ASP A 49 10.04 8.29 -7.38
CA ASP A 49 11.42 7.87 -7.67
C ASP A 49 12.33 9.03 -8.10
N GLN A 50 12.04 10.25 -7.62
CA GLN A 50 12.83 11.43 -8.01
C GLN A 50 14.17 11.52 -7.27
N GLY A 51 14.41 10.62 -6.30
CA GLY A 51 15.67 10.49 -5.58
C GLY A 51 16.61 9.48 -6.23
N ALA A 52 16.12 8.68 -7.18
CA ALA A 52 16.92 7.68 -7.87
C ALA A 52 18.06 8.33 -8.68
N THR A 53 19.29 7.91 -8.38
CA THR A 53 20.52 8.46 -8.98
C THR A 53 20.85 7.85 -10.34
N LEU A 54 20.48 6.59 -10.60
CA LEU A 54 20.82 5.85 -11.82
C LEU A 54 19.61 5.49 -12.69
N ARG A 55 18.73 4.60 -12.19
CA ARG A 55 17.58 4.08 -12.95
C ARG A 55 16.29 4.46 -12.24
N ALA A 56 15.52 5.34 -12.87
CA ALA A 56 14.14 5.58 -12.49
C ALA A 56 13.24 4.40 -12.91
N GLY A 57 12.03 4.36 -12.37
CA GLY A 57 11.01 3.34 -12.66
C GLY A 57 10.26 2.87 -11.42
N ALA A 58 10.82 3.07 -10.22
CA ALA A 58 10.21 2.64 -8.96
C ALA A 58 8.85 3.32 -8.69
N ARG A 59 8.57 4.49 -9.30
CA ARG A 59 7.24 5.12 -9.22
C ARG A 59 6.09 4.24 -9.74
N PHE A 60 6.38 3.25 -10.59
CA PHE A 60 5.39 2.29 -11.10
C PHE A 60 5.24 1.04 -10.23
N GLY A 61 6.11 0.89 -9.22
CA GLY A 61 6.14 -0.25 -8.29
C GLY A 61 4.81 -0.51 -7.58
N PRO A 62 4.15 0.50 -6.98
CA PRO A 62 2.90 0.27 -6.25
C PRO A 62 1.80 -0.37 -7.11
N ARG A 63 1.68 0.05 -8.38
CA ARG A 63 0.72 -0.54 -9.32
C ARG A 63 1.07 -1.99 -9.65
N ALA A 64 2.32 -2.26 -10.00
CA ALA A 64 2.77 -3.61 -10.34
C ALA A 64 2.59 -4.58 -9.17
N ILE A 65 2.87 -4.15 -7.93
CA ILE A 65 2.65 -4.95 -6.73
C ILE A 65 1.17 -5.31 -6.58
N ARG A 66 0.25 -4.35 -6.73
CA ARG A 66 -1.18 -4.63 -6.66
C ARG A 66 -1.62 -5.65 -7.71
N GLU A 67 -1.20 -5.48 -8.96
CA GLU A 67 -1.52 -6.40 -10.06
C GLU A 67 -1.04 -7.83 -9.78
N GLN A 68 0.15 -7.99 -9.20
CA GLN A 68 0.69 -9.32 -8.87
C GLN A 68 0.13 -9.88 -7.55
N SER A 69 -0.42 -9.04 -6.69
CA SER A 69 -0.98 -9.46 -5.40
C SER A 69 -2.37 -10.09 -5.50
N ILE A 70 -3.09 -9.94 -6.62
CA ILE A 70 -4.48 -10.39 -6.78
C ILE A 70 -4.69 -11.87 -6.50
N TRP A 71 -3.66 -12.71 -6.71
CA TRP A 71 -3.74 -14.14 -6.45
C TRP A 71 -3.87 -14.46 -4.95
N PHE A 72 -3.33 -13.60 -4.08
CA PHE A 72 -3.46 -13.78 -2.62
C PHE A 72 -4.91 -13.69 -2.16
N HIS A 73 -5.79 -13.00 -2.90
CA HIS A 73 -7.23 -12.99 -2.62
C HIS A 73 -7.81 -14.40 -2.44
N GLU A 74 -7.32 -15.38 -3.22
CA GLU A 74 -7.78 -16.78 -3.12
C GLU A 74 -7.36 -17.48 -1.83
N VAL A 75 -6.32 -16.96 -1.17
CA VAL A 75 -5.79 -17.51 0.06
C VAL A 75 -6.59 -16.99 1.25
N TRP A 76 -6.83 -15.68 1.32
CA TRP A 76 -7.38 -15.04 2.52
C TRP A 76 -8.90 -14.77 2.45
N ASN A 77 -9.53 -14.63 1.29
CA ASN A 77 -10.98 -14.44 1.21
C ASN A 77 -11.73 -15.75 1.54
N PRO A 78 -12.64 -15.75 2.54
CA PRO A 78 -13.46 -16.94 2.86
C PRO A 78 -14.45 -17.33 1.77
N ASN A 79 -14.85 -16.37 0.93
CA ASN A 79 -15.86 -16.53 -0.10
C ASN A 79 -15.25 -16.78 -1.50
N SER A 80 -13.93 -16.89 -1.62
CA SER A 80 -13.29 -17.16 -2.92
C SER A 80 -13.32 -18.66 -3.24
N THR A 81 -13.31 -18.98 -4.54
CA THR A 81 -13.34 -20.37 -5.00
C THR A 81 -11.98 -21.00 -4.77
N PRO A 82 -11.82 -22.06 -3.96
CA PRO A 82 -10.51 -22.64 -3.66
C PRO A 82 -9.81 -23.20 -4.91
N LEU A 83 -9.02 -22.38 -5.61
CA LEU A 83 -8.19 -22.82 -6.75
C LEU A 83 -6.85 -23.39 -6.28
N VAL A 84 -6.45 -23.11 -5.03
CA VAL A 84 -5.19 -23.58 -4.43
C VAL A 84 -5.50 -24.25 -3.09
N GLY A 85 -5.07 -25.50 -2.93
CA GLY A 85 -5.15 -26.22 -1.66
C GLY A 85 -4.17 -25.62 -0.65
N THR A 86 -4.67 -24.89 0.34
CA THR A 86 -3.87 -24.19 1.36
C THR A 86 -3.68 -25.00 2.66
N GLY A 87 -4.04 -26.29 2.64
CA GLY A 87 -3.89 -27.17 3.80
C GLY A 87 -4.78 -26.78 5.00
N PRO A 88 -4.59 -27.41 6.18
CA PRO A 88 -5.46 -27.28 7.35
C PRO A 88 -5.39 -25.92 8.09
N VAL A 89 -4.67 -24.93 7.53
CA VAL A 89 -4.57 -23.56 8.07
C VAL A 89 -5.93 -22.81 8.02
N ARG A 90 -6.94 -23.39 7.33
CA ARG A 90 -8.13 -22.67 6.89
C ARG A 90 -9.32 -22.54 7.85
N GLU A 91 -9.39 -23.27 8.96
CA GLU A 91 -10.63 -23.30 9.77
C GLU A 91 -10.63 -22.44 11.03
N ARG A 92 -9.46 -22.01 11.56
CA ARG A 92 -9.38 -21.39 12.89
C ARG A 92 -8.97 -19.92 12.95
N GLU A 93 -8.51 -19.33 11.86
CA GLU A 93 -7.91 -17.98 11.86
C GLU A 93 -8.65 -16.98 10.95
N ARG A 94 -9.87 -17.32 10.52
CA ARG A 94 -10.75 -16.43 9.74
C ARG A 94 -11.60 -15.49 10.60
N ASP A 95 -11.25 -15.30 11.86
CA ASP A 95 -11.61 -14.07 12.57
C ASP A 95 -10.75 -12.96 11.94
N ALA A 96 -11.29 -12.42 10.85
CA ALA A 96 -10.54 -11.94 9.70
C ALA A 96 -9.78 -10.65 9.98
N ILE A 97 -8.45 -10.69 9.80
CA ILE A 97 -7.62 -9.49 9.65
C ILE A 97 -8.25 -8.63 8.55
N ARG A 98 -8.71 -7.43 8.93
CA ARG A 98 -9.36 -6.47 8.04
C ARG A 98 -8.31 -5.62 7.36
N ILE A 99 -7.97 -6.03 6.14
CA ILE A 99 -7.07 -5.28 5.26
C ILE A 99 -7.91 -4.31 4.42
N VAL A 100 -7.46 -3.05 4.31
CA VAL A 100 -8.00 -2.05 3.38
C VAL A 100 -6.90 -1.48 2.50
N ASP A 101 -7.20 -1.20 1.24
CA ASP A 101 -6.30 -0.47 0.33
C ASP A 101 -6.76 0.98 0.22
N CYS A 102 -5.91 1.92 0.60
CA CYS A 102 -6.19 3.35 0.64
C CYS A 102 -5.72 4.08 -0.63
N GLY A 103 -5.38 3.36 -1.69
CA GLY A 103 -4.86 3.92 -2.92
C GLY A 103 -3.43 4.43 -2.76
N ASP A 104 -3.10 5.56 -3.38
CA ASP A 104 -1.75 6.12 -3.37
C ASP A 104 -1.72 7.47 -2.65
N VAL A 105 -0.63 7.76 -1.95
CA VAL A 105 -0.40 9.10 -1.39
C VAL A 105 -0.24 10.12 -2.51
N THR A 106 -0.60 11.37 -2.23
CA THR A 106 -0.45 12.44 -3.21
C THR A 106 1.03 12.75 -3.45
N ILE A 107 1.46 12.62 -4.69
CA ILE A 107 2.80 13.03 -5.14
C ILE A 107 2.69 14.43 -5.77
N TRP A 108 3.63 15.31 -5.43
CA TRP A 108 3.77 16.64 -6.01
C TRP A 108 5.03 16.66 -6.89
N PRO A 109 4.91 16.41 -8.21
CA PRO A 109 6.08 16.27 -9.06
C PRO A 109 6.93 17.55 -9.07
N GLY A 110 8.24 17.41 -8.83
CA GLY A 110 9.16 18.55 -8.77
C GLY A 110 9.16 19.29 -7.42
N ASP A 111 8.31 18.91 -6.48
CA ASP A 111 8.28 19.45 -5.12
C ASP A 111 8.50 18.32 -4.10
N VAL A 112 9.78 18.05 -3.82
CA VAL A 112 10.18 17.00 -2.90
C VAL A 112 9.72 17.27 -1.47
N MET A 113 9.65 18.54 -1.06
CA MET A 113 9.24 18.91 0.30
C MET A 113 7.75 18.70 0.50
N LYS A 114 6.93 19.12 -0.47
CA LYS A 114 5.49 18.92 -0.42
C LYS A 114 5.11 17.45 -0.58
N THR A 115 5.86 16.70 -1.39
CA THR A 115 5.71 15.23 -1.47
C THR A 115 6.06 14.58 -0.12
N SER A 116 7.19 14.97 0.48
CA SER A 116 7.61 14.45 1.80
C SER A 116 6.56 14.74 2.88
N ALA A 117 5.99 15.95 2.89
CA ALA A 117 4.91 16.31 3.80
C ALA A 117 3.66 15.46 3.58
N SER A 118 3.28 15.19 2.32
CA SER A 118 2.13 14.33 2.02
C SER A 118 2.34 12.88 2.47
N ILE A 119 3.55 12.34 2.31
CA ILE A 119 3.89 10.98 2.78
C ILE A 119 3.82 10.93 4.30
N ARG A 120 4.50 11.87 4.97
CA ARG A 120 4.55 11.96 6.43
C ARG A 120 3.15 12.01 7.05
N GLU A 121 2.27 12.87 6.53
CA GLU A 121 0.91 13.01 7.03
C GLU A 121 0.07 11.73 6.84
N ALA A 122 0.15 11.11 5.65
CA ALA A 122 -0.57 9.87 5.38
C ALA A 122 -0.11 8.74 6.32
N VAL A 123 1.19 8.62 6.54
CA VAL A 123 1.77 7.61 7.45
C VAL A 123 1.38 7.89 8.89
N ALA A 124 1.45 9.15 9.33
CA ALA A 124 1.05 9.51 10.69
C ALA A 124 -0.43 9.19 10.94
N HIS A 125 -1.30 9.48 9.97
CA HIS A 125 -2.72 9.15 10.06
C HIS A 125 -2.95 7.63 10.12
N ALA A 126 -2.38 6.88 9.18
CA ALA A 126 -2.57 5.44 9.11
C ALA A 126 -2.02 4.69 10.33
N ALA A 127 -0.81 5.05 10.80
CA ALA A 127 -0.16 4.40 11.93
C ALA A 127 -0.84 4.66 13.28
N ASN A 128 -1.68 5.70 13.37
CA ASN A 128 -2.52 5.93 14.55
C ASN A 128 -3.73 4.98 14.62
N SER A 129 -4.16 4.42 13.49
CA SER A 129 -5.40 3.64 13.40
C SER A 129 -5.17 2.15 13.14
N ALA A 130 -4.16 1.80 12.34
CA ALA A 130 -3.94 0.43 11.87
C ALA A 130 -2.45 0.13 11.65
N PHE A 131 -2.11 -1.15 11.54
CA PHE A 131 -0.79 -1.52 11.05
C PHE A 131 -0.63 -1.01 9.61
N THR A 132 0.43 -0.25 9.35
CA THR A 132 0.60 0.44 8.07
C THR A 132 1.55 -0.32 7.16
N LEU A 133 1.06 -0.72 5.98
CA LEU A 133 1.85 -1.35 4.92
C LEU A 133 1.96 -0.41 3.72
N MET A 134 3.20 -0.04 3.38
CA MET A 134 3.46 0.90 2.28
C MET A 134 4.09 0.17 1.10
N LEU A 135 3.56 0.43 -0.09
CA LEU A 135 4.12 -0.03 -1.35
C LEU A 135 5.02 1.07 -1.89
N GLY A 136 6.32 0.82 -1.85
CA GLY A 136 7.32 1.86 -2.06
C GLY A 136 7.45 2.35 -3.49
N GLY A 137 8.09 3.50 -3.57
CA GLY A 137 8.90 3.96 -4.69
C GLY A 137 10.38 3.70 -4.38
N ASP A 138 11.28 4.60 -4.75
CA ASP A 138 12.69 4.48 -4.34
C ASP A 138 12.89 4.62 -2.80
N HIS A 139 14.11 4.41 -2.29
CA HIS A 139 14.33 4.31 -0.84
C HIS A 139 14.27 5.65 -0.09
N TYR A 140 14.28 6.80 -0.78
CA TYR A 140 14.12 8.09 -0.11
C TYR A 140 12.79 8.18 0.64
N VAL A 141 11.73 7.51 0.16
CA VAL A 141 10.40 7.55 0.78
C VAL A 141 10.39 7.03 2.22
N MET A 142 11.42 6.28 2.64
CA MET A 142 11.59 5.85 4.03
C MET A 142 11.82 7.02 4.99
N PHE A 143 12.45 8.11 4.54
CA PHE A 143 12.69 9.28 5.38
C PHE A 143 11.38 9.95 5.87
N PRO A 144 10.47 10.42 4.98
CA PRO A 144 9.19 10.98 5.44
C PRO A 144 8.27 9.92 6.07
N THR A 145 8.41 8.65 5.69
CA THR A 145 7.68 7.55 6.35
C THR A 145 8.07 7.41 7.81
N TYR A 146 9.37 7.38 8.11
CA TYR A 146 9.87 7.32 9.47
C TYR A 146 9.40 8.52 10.30
N GLN A 147 9.40 9.72 9.71
CA GLN A 147 8.86 10.91 10.36
C GLN A 147 7.38 10.74 10.72
N GLY A 148 6.56 10.20 9.80
CA GLY A 148 5.14 9.95 10.06
C GLY A 148 4.91 8.94 11.17
N VAL A 149 5.70 7.85 11.23
CA VAL A 149 5.64 6.88 12.33
C VAL A 149 6.00 7.53 13.67
N CYS A 150 7.01 8.40 13.69
CA CYS A 150 7.39 9.13 14.90
C CYS A 150 6.29 10.09 15.36
N ASP A 151 5.60 10.76 14.43
CA ASP A 151 4.48 11.64 14.75
C ASP A 151 3.27 10.90 15.31
N ALA A 152 2.97 9.70 14.79
CA ALA A 152 1.91 8.84 15.32
C ALA A 152 2.23 8.29 16.72
N HIS A 153 3.52 8.19 17.07
CA HIS A 153 3.95 7.58 18.33
C HIS A 153 4.90 8.49 19.12
N PRO A 154 4.43 9.68 19.55
CA PRO A 154 5.28 10.68 20.17
C PRO A 154 5.91 10.15 21.47
N GLY A 155 7.21 10.43 21.64
CA GLY A 155 7.99 10.02 22.81
C GLY A 155 8.36 8.53 22.86
N LYS A 156 7.99 7.73 21.85
CA LYS A 156 8.42 6.34 21.74
C LYS A 156 9.76 6.25 21.00
N ARG A 157 10.54 5.21 21.33
CA ARG A 157 11.73 4.84 20.56
C ARG A 157 11.31 3.91 19.43
N VAL A 158 11.53 4.35 18.19
CA VAL A 158 11.28 3.54 16.99
C VAL A 158 12.56 2.80 16.62
N GLY A 159 12.50 1.47 16.53
CA GLY A 159 13.58 0.64 16.00
C GLY A 159 13.37 0.38 14.51
N ILE A 160 14.47 0.29 13.75
CA ILE A 160 14.44 -0.01 12.31
C ILE A 160 15.18 -1.31 12.06
N VAL A 161 14.55 -2.23 11.33
CA VAL A 161 15.19 -3.41 10.76
C VAL A 161 15.25 -3.19 9.25
N GLN A 162 16.45 -2.95 8.72
CA GLN A 162 16.69 -2.67 7.31
C GLN A 162 17.35 -3.88 6.64
N ILE A 163 16.75 -4.35 5.56
CA ILE A 163 17.28 -5.42 4.73
C ILE A 163 17.52 -4.81 3.35
N ASP A 164 18.77 -4.44 3.08
CA ASP A 164 19.16 -3.77 1.85
C ASP A 164 20.59 -4.17 1.46
N ALA A 165 20.92 -4.07 0.18
CA ALA A 165 22.28 -4.19 -0.32
C ALA A 165 23.12 -2.92 -0.04
N HIS A 166 22.49 -1.79 0.25
CA HIS A 166 23.13 -0.51 0.55
C HIS A 166 22.68 0.01 1.93
N ASN A 167 23.51 0.85 2.55
CA ASN A 167 23.24 1.32 3.92
C ASN A 167 22.29 2.55 3.94
N ASP A 168 22.29 3.36 2.89
CA ASP A 168 21.44 4.56 2.72
C ASP A 168 21.55 5.58 3.88
N LEU A 169 22.79 5.83 4.31
CA LEU A 169 23.12 6.73 5.42
C LEU A 169 23.80 8.04 4.99
N VAL A 170 23.79 8.37 3.69
CA VAL A 170 24.43 9.60 3.19
C VAL A 170 23.53 10.80 3.43
N ASN A 171 24.03 11.77 4.20
CA ASN A 171 23.24 12.94 4.62
C ASN A 171 23.15 14.04 3.55
N ASN A 172 24.22 14.26 2.79
CA ASN A 172 24.27 15.30 1.77
C ASN A 172 25.29 14.93 0.69
N ASP A 173 24.97 15.27 -0.55
CA ASP A 173 25.86 15.13 -1.69
C ASP A 173 25.90 16.45 -2.51
N PRO A 174 27.07 16.90 -3.00
CA PRO A 174 27.15 18.14 -3.78
C PRO A 174 26.36 18.16 -5.09
N VAL A 175 26.05 16.99 -5.66
CA VAL A 175 25.32 16.83 -6.92
C VAL A 175 23.83 16.58 -6.66
N TYR A 176 23.51 15.70 -5.70
CA TYR A 176 22.14 15.26 -5.44
C TYR A 176 21.45 15.97 -4.27
N GLY A 177 22.19 16.78 -3.50
CA GLY A 177 21.66 17.51 -2.35
C GLY A 177 21.34 16.59 -1.17
N THR A 178 20.23 16.88 -0.48
CA THR A 178 19.82 16.23 0.78
C THR A 178 18.60 15.32 0.64
N HIS A 179 18.03 15.17 -0.56
CA HIS A 179 16.77 14.48 -0.78
C HIS A 179 16.87 13.47 -1.94
N TRP A 180 17.72 12.46 -1.76
CA TRP A 180 18.01 11.43 -2.76
C TRP A 180 18.21 10.05 -2.12
N SER A 181 18.31 9.02 -2.96
CA SER A 181 18.51 7.61 -2.60
C SER A 181 19.73 7.02 -3.27
#